data_AF-A0A1B8E1D6-F1
#
_entry.id   AF-A0A1B8E1D6-F1
#
_cell.length_a   1.000
_cell.length_b   1.000
_cell.length_c   1.000
_cell.angle_alpha   90.00
_cell.angle_beta   90.00
_cell.angle_gamma   90.00
#
_symmetry.space_group_name_H-M   'P 1'
#
loop_
_entity.id
_entity.type
_entity.pdbx_description
1 polymer ?
#
loop_
_entity_poly.entity_id
_entity_poly.type
_entity_poly.pdbx_seq_one_letter_code
_entity_poly.pdbx_strand_id
1 'polypeptide(L)' 'MSNIADFDCFSQVIFESLEDYKRMKEDPWYKEHLIGDHENFADTKRSMMTIGWVEEFVRDGKAVDGSN' A
#
# COMPACT_ATOMS: atom_id res chain seq x y z
N MET A 1 -29.81 -8.03 -4.07
CA MET A 1 -28.44 -8.52 -4.30
C MET A 1 -27.52 -7.63 -3.49
N SER A 2 -26.77 -8.20 -2.56
CA SER A 2 -25.76 -7.50 -1.77
C SER A 2 -24.43 -7.57 -2.53
N ASN A 3 -23.77 -6.44 -2.74
CA ASN A 3 -22.43 -6.36 -3.33
C ASN A 3 -21.40 -6.77 -2.28
N ILE A 4 -21.31 -8.07 -2.01
CA ILE A 4 -20.32 -8.62 -1.08
C ILE A 4 -19.04 -8.85 -1.87
N ALA A 5 -17.99 -8.10 -1.54
CA ALA A 5 -16.66 -8.34 -2.06
C ALA A 5 -16.02 -9.53 -1.34
N ASP A 6 -15.13 -10.26 -2.01
CA ASP A 6 -14.36 -11.37 -1.42
C ASP A 6 -13.26 -10.90 -0.46
N PHE A 7 -13.17 -9.58 -0.23
CA PHE A 7 -12.22 -8.92 0.66
C PHE A 7 -12.98 -8.23 1.80
N ASP A 8 -12.41 -8.31 2.99
CA ASP A 8 -12.90 -7.66 4.21
C ASP A 8 -12.15 -6.35 4.52
N CYS A 9 -10.97 -6.14 3.93
CA CYS A 9 -10.11 -4.98 4.13
C CYS A 9 -9.36 -4.59 2.85
N PHE A 10 -9.06 -3.29 2.72
CA PHE A 10 -8.13 -2.74 1.74
C PHE A 10 -7.17 -1.78 2.46
N SER A 11 -5.86 -2.01 2.29
CA SER A 11 -4.81 -1.16 2.84
C SER A 11 -3.95 -0.61 1.70
N GLN A 12 -3.54 0.64 1.82
CA GLN A 12 -2.66 1.32 0.86
C GLN A 12 -1.55 2.03 1.63
N VAL A 13 -0.32 1.83 1.16
CA VAL A 13 0.86 2.52 1.65
C VAL A 13 1.47 3.29 0.50
N ILE A 14 1.65 4.59 0.67
CA ILE A 14 2.25 5.48 -0.32
C ILE A 14 3.62 5.90 0.19
N PHE A 15 4.62 5.81 -0.67
CA PHE A 15 5.97 6.27 -0.40
C PHE A 15 6.27 7.45 -1.34
N GLU A 16 7.02 8.43 -0.84
CA GLU A 16 7.47 9.57 -1.65
C GLU A 16 8.44 9.13 -2.75
N SER A 17 9.26 8.13 -2.47
CA SER A 17 10.22 7.57 -3.42
C SER A 17 10.35 6.05 -3.32
N LEU A 18 10.88 5.44 -4.39
CA LEU A 18 11.25 4.02 -4.36
C LEU A 18 12.34 3.74 -3.31
N GLU A 19 13.19 4.71 -3.00
CA GLU A 19 14.24 4.55 -2.00
C GLU A 19 13.68 4.52 -0.58
N ASP A 20 12.59 5.25 -0.29
CA ASP A 20 11.88 5.12 0.98
C ASP A 20 11.30 3.72 1.17
N TYR A 21 10.72 3.14 0.12
CA TYR A 21 10.22 1.76 0.15
C TYR A 21 11.34 0.76 0.46
N LYS A 22 12.52 0.92 -0.17
CA LYS A 22 13.68 0.08 0.11
C LYS A 22 14.18 0.25 1.55
N ARG A 23 14.33 1.49 2.02
CA ARG A 23 14.74 1.79 3.40
C ARG A 23 13.82 1.14 4.42
N MET A 24 12.50 1.26 4.24
CA MET A 24 11.53 0.61 5.12
C MET A 24 11.71 -0.92 5.13
N LYS A 25 11.92 -1.54 3.95
CA LYS A 25 12.17 -2.99 3.88
C LYS A 25 13.49 -3.41 4.51
N GLU A 26 14.47 -2.51 4.61
CA GLU A 26 15.77 -2.79 5.21
C GLU A 26 15.80 -2.50 6.71
N ASP A 27 14.90 -1.66 7.20
CA ASP A 27 14.82 -1.19 8.58
C ASP A 27 14.74 -2.35 9.60
N PRO A 28 15.66 -2.43 10.59
CA PRO A 28 15.68 -3.49 11.59
C PRO A 28 14.44 -3.48 12.48
N TRP A 29 13.93 -2.30 12.84
CA TRP A 29 12.79 -2.18 13.73
C TRP A 29 11.51 -2.71 13.06
N TYR A 30 11.29 -2.35 11.79
CA TYR A 30 10.21 -2.86 10.96
C TYR A 30 10.24 -4.38 10.83
N LYS A 31 11.43 -4.96 10.59
CA LYS A 31 11.58 -6.42 10.50
C LYS A 31 11.29 -7.13 11.81
N GLU A 32 11.71 -6.57 12.94
CA GLU A 32 11.51 -7.18 14.25
C GLU A 32 10.06 -7.08 14.72
N HIS A 33 9.39 -5.95 14.45
CA HIS A 33 8.13 -5.63 15.10
C HIS A 33 6.90 -5.71 14.18
N LEU A 34 7.03 -5.52 12.86
CA LEU A 34 5.89 -5.35 11.95
C LEU A 34 5.75 -6.44 10.88
N ILE A 35 6.84 -7.07 10.44
CA ILE A 35 6.75 -8.03 9.33
C ILE A 35 5.90 -9.26 9.70
N GLY A 36 6.02 -9.73 10.95
CA GLY A 36 5.29 -10.90 11.45
C GLY A 36 3.81 -10.66 11.74
N ASP A 37 3.38 -9.40 11.87
CA ASP A 37 1.98 -9.07 12.15
C ASP A 37 1.05 -9.50 11.01
N HIS A 38 1.54 -9.49 9.77
CA HIS A 38 0.75 -9.92 8.62
C HIS A 38 0.33 -11.39 8.73
N GLU A 39 1.11 -12.24 9.41
CA GLU A 39 0.74 -13.64 9.65
C GLU A 39 -0.33 -13.79 10.74
N ASN A 40 -0.37 -12.87 11.69
CA ASN A 40 -1.32 -12.88 12.81
C ASN A 40 -2.68 -12.26 12.43
N PHE A 41 -2.67 -11.24 11.58
CA PHE A 41 -3.84 -10.39 11.32
C PHE A 41 -4.41 -10.51 9.90
N ALA A 42 -3.71 -11.14 8.96
CA ALA A 42 -4.18 -11.28 7.58
C ALA A 42 -4.10 -12.73 7.09
N ASP A 43 -5.10 -13.14 6.30
CA ASP A 43 -4.97 -14.34 5.47
C ASP A 43 -4.09 -14.02 4.26
N THR A 44 -2.78 -14.16 4.45
CA THR A 44 -1.78 -13.87 3.40
C THR A 44 -1.95 -14.77 2.17
N LYS A 45 -2.66 -15.90 2.25
CA LYS A 45 -2.94 -16.78 1.09
C LYS A 45 -4.05 -16.23 0.19
N ARG A 46 -5.00 -15.49 0.76
CA ARG A 46 -6.10 -14.84 0.02
C ARG A 46 -5.88 -13.35 -0.22
N SER A 47 -4.86 -12.78 0.40
CA SER A 47 -4.46 -11.39 0.21
C SER A 47 -3.86 -11.18 -1.17
N MET A 48 -4.23 -10.07 -1.82
CA MET A 48 -3.67 -9.66 -3.10
C MET A 48 -2.94 -8.33 -2.94
N MET A 49 -1.79 -8.18 -3.59
CA MET A 49 -0.99 -6.96 -3.54
C MET A 49 -0.73 -6.45 -4.95
N THR A 50 -0.93 -5.14 -5.14
CA THR A 50 -0.50 -4.43 -6.34
C THR A 50 0.53 -3.40 -5.95
N ILE A 51 1.59 -3.28 -6.74
CA ILE A 51 2.61 -2.23 -6.61
C ILE A 51 2.52 -1.38 -7.86
N GLY A 52 2.43 -0.07 -7.69
CA GLY A 52 2.29 0.88 -8.79
C GLY A 52 2.84 2.25 -8.44
N TRP A 53 2.89 3.11 -9.45
CA TRP A 53 3.23 4.51 -9.31
C TRP A 53 1.95 5.32 -9.16
N VAL A 54 1.94 6.27 -8.22
CA VAL A 54 0.80 7.17 -8.01
C VAL A 54 1.10 8.46 -8.76
N GLU A 55 0.31 8.73 -9.80
CA GLU A 55 0.32 10.00 -10.51
C GLU A 55 -1.00 10.71 -10.26
N GLU A 56 -0.92 11.96 -9.80
CA GLU A 56 -2.10 12.79 -9.62
C GLU A 56 -2.28 13.65 -10.86
N PHE A 57 -3.40 13.47 -11.56
CA PHE A 57 -3.73 14.25 -12.76
C PHE A 57 -4.80 15.32 -12.50
N VAL A 58 -5.49 15.25 -11.36
CA VAL A 58 -6.51 16.21 -10.95
C VAL A 58 -6.38 16.49 -9.46
N ARG A 59 -6.15 17.76 -9.11
CA ARG A 59 -6.14 18.26 -7.73
C ARG A 59 -7.15 19.40 -7.62
N ASP A 60 -8.09 19.31 -6.67
CA ASP A 60 -9.15 20.30 -6.45
C ASP A 60 -9.95 20.68 -7.71
N GLY A 61 -10.28 19.69 -8.53
CA GLY A 61 -11.04 19.87 -9.77
C GLY A 61 -10.26 20.54 -10.91
N LYS A 62 -8.94 20.71 -10.77
CA LYS A 62 -8.06 21.24 -11.81
C LYS A 62 -7.12 20.17 -12.31
N ALA A 63 -6.93 20.09 -13.63
CA ALA A 63 -5.91 19.24 -14.21
C ALA A 63 -4.51 19.71 -13.75
N VAL A 64 -3.67 18.76 -13.35
CA VAL A 64 -2.27 18.97 -12.97
C VAL A 64 -1.38 18.05 -13.81
N ASP A 65 -0.12 18.44 -13.99
CA ASP A 65 0.83 17.74 -14.86
C ASP A 65 1.52 16.62 -14.05
N GLY A 66 0.77 15.54 -13.81
CA GLY A 66 1.16 14.27 -13.20
C GLY A 66 2.62 14.17 -12.73
N SER A 67 2.92 14.77 -11.59
CA SER A 67 4.15 14.62 -10.81
C SER A 67 4.02 15.52 -9.57
N ASN A 68 4.43 15.00 -8.41
CA ASN A 68 4.68 15.85 -7.25
C ASN A 68 5.92 16.72 -7.50
#